data_AF-A0A6A7RYT4-F1
#
_entry.id   AF-A0A6A7RYT4-F1
#
_cell.length_a   1.000
_cell.length_b   1.000
_cell.length_c   1.000
_cell.angle_alpha   90.00
_cell.angle_beta   90.00
_cell.angle_gamma   90.00
#
_symmetry.space_group_name_H-M   'P 1'
#
loop_
_entity.id
_entity.type
_entity.pdbx_description
1 polymer ?
#
loop_
_entity_poly.entity_id
_entity_poly.type
_entity_poly.pdbx_seq_one_letter_code
_entity_poly.pdbx_strand_id
1 'polypeptide(L)' 'ISLAKQRGAYRGRKKALSPERVAELRRRAAAGEQKAKLAREFGISRETIYQYLRTGL' A
#
# COMPACT_ATOMS: atom_id res chain seq x y z
N ILE A 1 -10.01 -26.50 8.71
CA ILE A 1 -9.72 -25.37 9.64
C ILE A 1 -9.07 -24.27 8.80
N SER A 2 -9.84 -23.28 8.36
CA SER A 2 -9.31 -22.15 7.58
C SER A 2 -9.19 -20.94 8.50
N LEU A 3 -8.03 -20.82 9.14
CA LEU A 3 -7.77 -19.79 10.14
C LEU A 3 -7.05 -18.62 9.45
N ALA A 4 -7.80 -17.66 8.92
CA ALA A 4 -7.26 -16.37 8.52
C ALA A 4 -8.21 -15.24 8.95
N LYS A 5 -8.16 -14.98 10.27
CA LYS A 5 -8.23 -13.66 10.95
C LYS A 5 -9.16 -12.63 10.30
N GLN A 6 -10.36 -12.43 10.85
CA GLN A 6 -10.60 -11.53 12.00
C GLN A 6 -10.08 -10.10 11.74
N ARG A 7 -11.01 -9.20 11.38
CA ARG A 7 -11.26 -7.87 11.97
C ARG A 7 -11.72 -6.86 10.92
N GLY A 8 -12.92 -6.32 11.14
CA GLY A 8 -13.23 -4.93 10.83
C GLY A 8 -13.68 -4.63 9.41
N ALA A 9 -15.00 -4.52 9.26
CA ALA A 9 -15.68 -3.44 8.57
C ALA A 9 -14.79 -2.42 7.84
N TYR A 10 -14.96 -2.28 6.53
CA TYR A 10 -14.43 -1.12 5.83
C TYR A 10 -15.59 -0.38 5.16
N ARG A 11 -15.92 0.76 5.77
CA ARG A 11 -16.74 1.83 5.22
C ARG A 11 -15.92 2.54 4.13
N GLY A 12 -16.47 2.68 2.93
CA GLY A 12 -15.78 3.25 1.75
C GLY A 12 -14.89 2.22 1.03
N ARG A 13 -14.37 2.54 -0.16
CA ARG A 13 -13.47 1.62 -0.88
C ARG A 13 -12.26 1.32 0.03
N LYS A 14 -12.04 0.05 0.38
CA LYS A 14 -10.86 -0.39 1.16
C LYS A 14 -9.61 0.28 0.61
N LYS A 15 -8.93 1.13 1.39
CA LYS A 15 -7.55 1.53 1.06
C LYS A 15 -6.79 0.24 0.80
N ALA A 16 -6.21 0.13 -0.40
CA ALA A 16 -5.61 -1.11 -0.88
C ALA A 16 -4.47 -1.61 0.04
N LEU A 17 -3.91 -0.73 0.88
CA LEU A 17 -2.81 -1.04 1.79
C LEU A 17 -3.15 -0.64 3.23
N SER A 18 -2.77 -1.50 4.18
CA SER A 18 -2.72 -1.20 5.61
C SER A 18 -1.72 -0.07 5.89
N PRO A 19 -1.89 0.71 6.97
CA PRO A 19 -0.99 1.82 7.31
C PRO A 19 0.49 1.39 7.43
N GLU A 20 0.75 0.20 7.97
CA GLU A 20 2.11 -0.37 8.04
C GLU A 20 2.73 -0.59 6.65
N ARG A 21 1.93 -1.12 5.70
CA ARG A 21 2.33 -1.32 4.31
C ARG A 21 2.54 0.01 3.59
N VAL A 22 1.77 1.04 3.93
CA VAL A 22 1.97 2.40 3.40
C VAL A 22 3.28 3.00 3.91
N ALA A 23 3.62 2.82 5.19
CA ALA A 23 4.88 3.28 5.75
C ALA A 23 6.09 2.56 5.10
N GLU A 24 5.97 1.26 4.86
CA GLU A 24 6.98 0.50 4.12
C GLU A 24 7.12 0.98 2.67
N LEU A 25 5.99 1.16 1.97
CA LEU A 25 5.98 1.68 0.60
C LEU A 25 6.71 3.03 0.51
N ARG A 26 6.42 3.94 1.44
CA ARG A 26 7.05 5.27 1.50
C ARG A 26 8.55 5.16 1.76
N ARG A 27 8.98 4.32 2.72
CA ARG A 27 10.42 4.10 2.99
C ARG A 27 11.15 3.59 1.77
N ARG A 28 10.62 2.56 1.09
CA ARG A 28 11.24 2.00 -0.10
C ARG A 28 11.27 3.02 -1.26
N ALA A 29 10.18 3.74 -1.47
CA ALA A 29 10.14 4.80 -2.47
C ALA A 29 11.15 5.94 -2.19
N ALA A 30 11.33 6.31 -0.92
CA ALA A 30 12.33 7.29 -0.48
C ALA A 30 13.77 6.76 -0.65
N ALA A 31 13.99 5.45 -0.50
CA ALA A 31 15.25 4.79 -0.80
C ALA A 31 15.56 4.68 -2.30
N GLY A 32 14.72 5.24 -3.18
CA GLY A 32 14.94 5.26 -4.63
C GLY A 32 14.48 4.00 -5.36
N GLU A 33 13.78 3.08 -4.69
CA GLU A 33 13.25 1.87 -5.34
C GLU A 33 12.26 2.24 -6.45
N GLN A 34 12.27 1.45 -7.53
CA GLN A 34 11.49 1.76 -8.72
C GLN A 34 9.99 1.60 -8.44
N LYS A 35 9.22 2.65 -8.74
CA LYS A 35 7.76 2.68 -8.51
C LYS A 35 7.00 1.56 -9.22
N ALA A 36 7.51 1.09 -10.37
CA ALA A 36 6.94 -0.04 -11.09
C ALA A 36 7.17 -1.39 -10.38
N LYS A 37 8.32 -1.57 -9.73
CA LYS A 37 8.61 -2.75 -8.91
C LYS A 37 7.75 -2.73 -7.64
N LEU A 38 7.69 -1.59 -6.96
CA LEU A 38 6.81 -1.41 -5.80
C LEU A 38 5.33 -1.67 -6.14
N ALA A 39 4.84 -1.22 -7.30
CA ALA A 39 3.49 -1.52 -7.76
C ALA A 39 3.21 -3.04 -7.81
N ARG A 40 4.13 -3.81 -8.42
CA ARG A 40 4.02 -5.27 -8.52
C ARG A 40 4.07 -5.94 -7.14
N GLU A 41 5.04 -5.58 -6.30
CA GLU A 41 5.25 -6.16 -4.97
C GLU A 41 4.08 -5.89 -4.02
N PHE A 42 3.50 -4.69 -4.09
CA PHE A 42 2.38 -4.29 -3.24
C PHE A 42 1.02 -4.67 -3.83
N GLY A 43 0.98 -5.22 -5.05
CA GLY A 43 -0.25 -5.63 -5.74
C GLY A 43 -1.17 -4.45 -6.09
N ILE A 44 -0.60 -3.27 -6.36
CA ILE A 44 -1.34 -2.04 -6.64
C ILE A 44 -0.86 -1.35 -7.92
N SER A 45 -1.70 -0.52 -8.50
CA SER A 45 -1.35 0.24 -9.70
C SER A 45 -0.28 1.29 -9.41
N ARG A 46 0.51 1.65 -10.43
CA ARG A 46 1.46 2.78 -10.36
C ARG A 46 0.77 4.09 -9.97
N GLU A 47 -0.47 4.29 -10.40
CA GLU A 47 -1.29 5.44 -9.98
C GLU A 47 -1.51 5.44 -8.46
N THR A 48 -1.86 4.29 -7.88
CA THR A 48 -2.05 4.13 -6.43
C THR A 48 -0.75 4.41 -5.67
N ILE A 49 0.41 4.01 -6.21
CA ILE A 49 1.72 4.38 -5.65
C ILE A 49 1.84 5.90 -5.58
N TYR A 50 1.59 6.62 -6.68
CA TYR A 50 1.66 8.08 -6.69
C TYR A 50 0.66 8.74 -5.74
N GLN A 51 -0.55 8.21 -5.60
CA GLN A 51 -1.53 8.70 -4.62
C GLN A 51 -1.02 8.57 -3.18
N TYR A 52 -0.42 7.42 -2.84
CA TYR A 52 0.18 7.23 -1.51
C TYR A 52 1.38 8.14 -1.30
N LEU A 53 2.22 8.36 -2.31
CA LEU A 53 3.38 9.25 -2.20
C LEU A 53 2.98 10.73 -2.10
N ARG A 54 1.97 11.16 -2.88
CA ARG A 54 1.45 12.54 -2.88
C ARG A 54 0.81 12.94 -1.56
N THR A 55 0.17 11.99 -0.87
CA THR A 55 -0.59 12.25 0.37
C THR A 55 0.30 12.23 1.62
N GLY A 56 1.63 12.35 1.50
CA GLY A 56 2.46 12.53 2.70
C GLY A 56 3.78 13.19 2.39
N LEU A 57 3.69 14.25 1.59
CA LEU A 57 4.48 15.45 1.81
C LEU A 57 3.77 16.29 2.88
#